data_AF-A0A1A8J053-F1
#
_entry.id   AF-A0A1A8J053-F1
#
_cell.length_a   1.000
_cell.length_b   1.000
_cell.length_c   1.000
_cell.angle_alpha   90.00
_cell.angle_beta   90.00
_cell.angle_gamma   90.00
#
_symmetry.space_group_name_H-M   'P 1'
#
loop_
_entity.id
_entity.type
_entity.pdbx_description
1 polymer ?
#
loop_
_entity_poly.entity_id
_entity_poly.type
_entity_poly.pdbx_seq_one_letter_code
_entity_poly.pdbx_strand_id
1 'polypeptide(L)'
;SRTTGKHVQILGKKINANGDDGGKYALLVVETETFGSHVRIKGKESEHYICMNEKGKIVGRPDGRKQECVFVEEFLENNYTALVSAKYKGWYLGFNRKGRPKKGSRTTQRQQEVHFMKRQPKGRVDPLEEFRFTTVTKRTRRARRLKPRN
;
A
#
# COMPACT_ATOMS: atom_id res chain seq x y z
N SER A 1 -7.86 0.17 5.75
CA SER A 1 -9.05 0.25 4.89
C SER A 1 -9.88 1.42 5.38
N ARG A 2 -10.34 2.29 4.46
CA ARG A 2 -11.15 3.45 4.84
C ARG A 2 -12.44 3.05 5.55
N THR A 3 -13.13 2.04 5.03
CA THR A 3 -14.44 1.65 5.54
C THR A 3 -14.41 1.01 6.92
N THR A 4 -13.37 0.25 7.27
CA THR A 4 -13.29 -0.42 8.59
C THR A 4 -12.50 0.38 9.62
N GLY A 5 -11.70 1.36 9.20
CA GLY A 5 -10.69 2.00 10.07
C GLY A 5 -9.56 1.05 10.52
N LYS A 6 -9.57 -0.21 10.05
CA LYS A 6 -8.62 -1.26 10.44
C LYS A 6 -7.69 -1.63 9.29
N HIS A 7 -6.70 -2.47 9.59
CA HIS A 7 -5.66 -2.87 8.65
C HIS A 7 -6.04 -4.14 7.88
N VAL A 8 -5.56 -4.23 6.63
CA VAL A 8 -5.65 -5.47 5.85
C VAL A 8 -4.68 -6.48 6.47
N GLN A 9 -5.13 -7.72 6.64
CA GLN A 9 -4.30 -8.81 7.13
C GLN A 9 -4.47 -10.08 6.29
N ILE A 10 -3.37 -10.83 6.17
CA ILE A 10 -3.31 -12.06 5.37
C ILE A 10 -2.99 -13.22 6.33
N LEU A 11 -3.98 -14.09 6.52
CA LEU A 11 -3.95 -15.22 7.47
C LEU A 11 -3.73 -16.53 6.71
N GLY A 12 -2.82 -16.53 5.74
CA GLY A 12 -2.71 -17.61 4.75
C GLY A 12 -3.76 -17.46 3.64
N LYS A 13 -4.62 -18.47 3.44
CA LYS A 13 -5.67 -18.45 2.39
C LYS A 13 -6.76 -17.40 2.63
N LYS A 14 -6.96 -16.97 3.89
CA LYS A 14 -8.01 -16.03 4.29
C LYS A 14 -7.45 -14.62 4.45
N ILE A 15 -8.15 -13.65 3.88
CA ILE A 15 -7.79 -12.22 3.92
C ILE A 15 -8.99 -11.45 4.48
N ASN A 16 -8.75 -10.44 5.30
CA ASN A 16 -9.78 -9.53 5.80
C ASN A 16 -9.17 -8.17 6.17
N ALA A 17 -10.01 -7.18 6.48
CA ALA A 17 -9.59 -5.84 6.89
C ALA A 17 -9.94 -5.52 8.35
N ASN A 18 -9.69 -6.48 9.25
CA ASN A 18 -9.92 -6.36 10.69
C ASN A 18 -8.62 -6.43 11.52
N GLY A 19 -7.46 -6.30 10.88
CA GLY A 19 -6.16 -6.31 11.56
C GLY A 19 -5.97 -5.06 12.41
N ASP A 20 -5.34 -5.22 13.57
CA ASP A 20 -4.96 -4.11 14.43
C ASP A 20 -3.65 -3.47 13.98
N ASP A 21 -3.42 -2.22 14.38
CA ASP A 21 -2.20 -1.50 14.03
C ASP A 21 -0.96 -2.14 14.68
N GLY A 22 0.03 -2.48 13.87
CA GLY A 22 1.19 -3.28 14.28
C GLY A 22 0.92 -4.78 14.44
N GLY A 23 -0.28 -5.28 14.08
CA GLY A 23 -0.57 -6.70 14.10
C GLY A 23 0.35 -7.49 13.16
N LYS A 24 0.86 -8.64 13.60
CA LYS A 24 1.85 -9.43 12.85
C LYS A 24 1.42 -9.81 11.42
N TYR A 25 0.14 -10.15 11.24
CA TYR A 25 -0.44 -10.49 9.94
C TYR A 25 -0.86 -9.28 9.10
N ALA A 26 -0.81 -8.07 9.67
CA ALA A 26 -1.11 -6.81 8.99
C ALA A 26 0.14 -6.13 8.41
N LEU A 27 1.33 -6.68 8.66
CA LEU A 27 2.55 -6.26 7.99
C LEU A 27 2.61 -6.84 6.57
N LEU A 28 2.55 -5.95 5.59
CA LEU A 28 2.55 -6.31 4.17
C LEU A 28 3.86 -5.86 3.51
N VAL A 29 4.36 -6.70 2.62
CA VAL A 29 5.44 -6.40 1.69
C VAL A 29 4.80 -6.12 0.33
N VAL A 30 5.10 -4.96 -0.25
CA VAL A 30 4.63 -4.57 -1.58
C VAL A 30 5.81 -4.69 -2.53
N GLU A 31 5.71 -5.60 -3.50
CA GLU A 31 6.73 -5.89 -4.50
C GLU A 31 6.29 -5.31 -5.84
N THR A 32 7.12 -4.49 -6.46
CA THR A 32 6.84 -3.96 -7.81
C THR A 32 7.00 -5.09 -8.84
N GLU A 33 6.00 -5.26 -9.70
CA GLU A 33 6.07 -6.19 -10.84
C GLU A 33 6.68 -5.51 -12.07
N THR A 34 6.19 -4.32 -12.41
CA THR A 34 6.66 -3.53 -13.56
C THR A 34 6.25 -2.07 -13.40
N PHE A 35 6.58 -1.24 -14.39
CA PHE A 35 6.21 0.18 -14.45
C PHE A 35 4.68 0.39 -14.42
N GLY A 36 4.27 1.64 -14.22
CA GLY A 36 2.84 1.99 -14.15
C GLY A 36 2.16 1.45 -12.89
N SER A 37 2.90 1.39 -11.78
CA SER A 37 2.37 1.05 -10.45
C SER A 37 1.76 -0.36 -10.34
N HIS A 38 2.28 -1.32 -11.12
CA HIS A 38 1.92 -2.72 -10.99
C HIS A 38 2.64 -3.35 -9.80
N VAL A 39 1.89 -3.88 -8.84
CA VAL A 39 2.40 -4.39 -7.58
C VAL A 39 1.82 -5.75 -7.22
N ARG A 40 2.60 -6.56 -6.50
CA ARG A 40 2.14 -7.70 -5.73
C ARG A 40 2.14 -7.36 -4.25
N ILE A 41 1.17 -7.87 -3.51
CA ILE A 41 1.00 -7.60 -2.08
C ILE A 41 1.13 -8.92 -1.33
N LYS A 42 2.20 -9.08 -0.56
CA LYS A 42 2.52 -10.28 0.21
C LYS A 42 2.43 -10.02 1.70
N GLY A 43 1.90 -10.97 2.47
CA GLY A 43 1.88 -10.86 3.94
C GLY A 43 3.22 -11.34 4.50
N LYS A 44 3.93 -10.50 5.25
CA LYS A 44 5.28 -10.81 5.76
C LYS A 44 5.32 -12.05 6.67
N GLU A 45 4.28 -12.24 7.47
CA GLU A 45 4.17 -13.37 8.40
C GLU A 45 3.69 -14.65 7.69
N SER A 46 2.70 -14.54 6.81
CA SER A 46 2.06 -15.70 6.19
C SER A 46 2.75 -16.18 4.91
N GLU A 47 3.59 -15.35 4.31
CA GLU A 47 4.20 -15.55 2.99
C GLU A 47 3.19 -15.74 1.84
N HIS A 48 1.91 -15.41 2.05
CA HIS A 48 0.88 -15.47 1.03
C HIS A 48 0.68 -14.11 0.34
N TYR A 49 0.43 -14.15 -0.95
CA TYR A 49 0.03 -13.03 -1.79
C TYR A 49 -1.48 -12.85 -1.79
N ILE A 50 -1.93 -11.59 -1.80
CA ILE A 50 -3.30 -11.25 -2.17
C ILE A 50 -3.46 -11.52 -3.66
N CYS A 51 -4.46 -12.33 -4.01
CA CYS A 51 -4.84 -12.57 -5.39
C CYS A 51 -6.36 -12.45 -5.54
N MET A 52 -6.82 -12.16 -6.76
CA MET A 52 -8.23 -12.17 -7.13
C MET A 52 -8.45 -13.27 -8.17
N ASN A 53 -9.42 -14.15 -7.92
CA ASN A 53 -9.77 -15.19 -8.89
C ASN A 53 -10.84 -14.71 -9.89
N GLU A 54 -11.11 -15.54 -10.89
CA GLU A 54 -12.12 -15.30 -11.94
C GLU A 54 -13.55 -15.02 -11.42
N LYS A 55 -13.88 -15.47 -10.20
CA LYS A 55 -15.18 -15.22 -9.56
C LYS A 55 -15.19 -13.89 -8.78
N GLY A 56 -14.13 -13.10 -8.92
CA GLY A 56 -13.87 -11.87 -8.19
C GLY A 56 -13.60 -12.08 -6.70
N LYS A 57 -13.34 -13.31 -6.24
CA LYS A 57 -13.05 -13.58 -4.83
C LYS A 57 -11.58 -13.25 -4.55
N ILE A 58 -11.38 -12.51 -3.46
CA ILE A 58 -10.05 -12.25 -2.89
C ILE A 58 -9.61 -13.49 -2.11
N VAL A 59 -8.44 -14.00 -2.42
CA VAL A 59 -7.86 -15.22 -1.84
C VAL A 59 -6.37 -15.03 -1.58
N GLY A 60 -5.87 -15.65 -0.51
CA GLY A 60 -4.44 -15.73 -0.28
C GLY A 60 -3.83 -16.92 -1.02
N ARG A 61 -2.69 -16.72 -1.69
CA ARG A 61 -1.94 -17.81 -2.36
C ARG A 61 -0.44 -17.75 -2.04
N PRO A 62 0.23 -18.90 -1.83
CA PRO A 62 1.68 -18.93 -1.62
C PRO A 62 2.44 -18.54 -2.90
N ASP A 63 1.94 -18.93 -4.07
CA ASP A 63 2.51 -18.54 -5.36
C ASP A 63 1.84 -17.26 -5.91
N GLY A 64 2.63 -16.19 -5.97
CA GLY A 64 2.24 -14.88 -6.48
C GLY A 64 2.53 -14.63 -7.96
N ARG A 65 3.13 -15.58 -8.70
CA ARG A 65 3.62 -15.34 -10.08
C ARG A 65 2.50 -15.03 -11.07
N LYS A 66 1.28 -15.50 -10.82
CA LYS A 66 0.12 -15.30 -11.70
C LYS A 66 -0.32 -13.83 -11.72
N GLN A 67 -0.78 -13.36 -12.89
CA GLN A 67 -1.40 -12.04 -13.07
C GLN A 67 -2.63 -11.80 -12.17
N GLU A 68 -3.25 -12.87 -11.65
CA GLU A 68 -4.30 -12.79 -10.61
C GLU A 68 -3.84 -12.14 -9.30
N CYS A 69 -2.53 -12.11 -9.05
CA CYS A 69 -1.91 -11.59 -7.85
C CYS A 69 -1.29 -10.19 -8.06
N VAL A 70 -1.46 -9.61 -9.25
CA VAL A 70 -0.95 -8.29 -9.60
C VAL A 70 -2.10 -7.28 -9.55
N PHE A 71 -1.84 -6.16 -8.89
CA PHE A 71 -2.74 -5.02 -8.79
C PHE A 71 -2.06 -3.76 -9.30
N VAL A 72 -2.84 -2.85 -9.87
CA VAL A 72 -2.40 -1.50 -10.22
C VAL A 72 -2.76 -0.58 -9.06
N GLU A 73 -1.76 0.10 -8.50
CA GLU A 73 -1.99 1.14 -7.49
C GLU A 73 -2.41 2.44 -8.19
N GLU A 74 -3.62 2.90 -7.87
CA GLU A 74 -4.18 4.15 -8.36
C GLU A 74 -4.32 5.16 -7.22
N PHE A 75 -3.89 6.40 -7.46
CA PHE A 75 -4.16 7.52 -6.57
C PHE A 75 -5.46 8.20 -7.00
N LEU A 76 -6.46 8.17 -6.13
CA LEU A 76 -7.78 8.72 -6.41
C LEU A 76 -7.82 10.23 -6.16
N GLU A 77 -8.74 10.92 -6.84
CA GLU A 77 -9.00 12.36 -6.67
C GLU A 77 -9.34 12.76 -5.23
N ASN A 78 -9.85 11.82 -4.43
CA ASN A 78 -10.16 12.05 -3.02
C ASN A 78 -8.98 11.76 -2.07
N ASN A 79 -7.76 11.65 -2.60
CA ASN A 79 -6.51 11.38 -1.91
C ASN A 79 -6.41 10.00 -1.22
N TYR A 80 -7.25 9.04 -1.61
CA TYR A 80 -7.12 7.65 -1.19
C TYR A 80 -6.43 6.83 -2.27
N THR A 81 -5.89 5.67 -1.87
CA THR A 81 -5.37 4.67 -2.80
C THR A 81 -6.46 3.66 -3.15
N ALA A 82 -6.54 3.29 -4.43
CA ALA A 82 -7.25 2.12 -4.90
C ALA A 82 -6.27 1.08 -5.46
N LEU A 83 -6.69 -0.18 -5.46
CA LEU A 83 -5.90 -1.31 -5.98
C LEU A 83 -6.76 -2.08 -6.98
N VAL A 84 -6.47 -1.93 -8.26
CA VAL A 84 -7.24 -2.52 -9.37
C VAL A 84 -6.60 -3.83 -9.80
N SER A 85 -7.36 -4.89 -10.03
CA SER A 85 -6.81 -6.13 -10.57
C SER A 85 -6.22 -5.90 -11.97
N ALA A 86 -4.96 -6.29 -12.16
CA ALA A 86 -4.31 -6.20 -13.47
C ALA A 86 -4.94 -7.17 -14.49
N LYS A 87 -5.34 -8.37 -14.02
CA LYS A 87 -6.00 -9.38 -14.87
C LYS A 87 -7.47 -9.06 -15.16
N TYR A 88 -8.23 -8.62 -14.16
CA TYR A 88 -9.66 -8.35 -14.27
C TYR A 88 -9.93 -6.85 -14.19
N LYS A 89 -9.72 -6.15 -15.30
CA LYS A 89 -9.82 -4.68 -15.37
C LYS A 89 -11.16 -4.18 -14.83
N GLY A 90 -11.10 -3.11 -14.04
CA GLY A 90 -12.28 -2.51 -13.38
C GLY A 90 -12.72 -3.23 -12.10
N TRP A 91 -12.08 -4.34 -11.70
CA TRP A 91 -12.32 -4.96 -10.41
C TRP A 91 -11.29 -4.50 -9.39
N TYR A 92 -11.78 -4.04 -8.24
CA TYR A 92 -10.96 -3.47 -7.18
C TYR A 92 -10.82 -4.45 -6.01
N LEU A 93 -9.67 -4.42 -5.35
CA LEU A 93 -9.55 -4.95 -4.00
C LEU A 93 -10.47 -4.15 -3.08
N GLY A 94 -11.29 -4.82 -2.27
CA GLY A 94 -12.21 -4.11 -1.39
C GLY A 94 -12.72 -4.96 -0.23
N PHE A 95 -13.11 -4.28 0.84
CA PHE A 95 -13.64 -4.89 2.05
C PHE A 95 -14.86 -4.12 2.54
N ASN A 96 -15.87 -4.84 3.00
CA ASN A 96 -17.07 -4.22 3.54
C ASN A 96 -16.86 -3.66 4.96
N ARG A 97 -17.90 -3.02 5.51
CA ARG A 97 -17.89 -2.47 6.90
C ARG A 97 -17.53 -3.49 7.99
N LYS A 98 -17.75 -4.78 7.77
CA LYS A 98 -17.38 -5.86 8.71
C LYS A 98 -15.96 -6.40 8.47
N GLY A 99 -15.20 -5.78 7.57
CA GLY A 99 -13.88 -6.19 7.11
C GLY A 99 -13.84 -7.45 6.28
N ARG A 100 -15.00 -7.93 5.79
CA ARG A 100 -15.07 -9.12 4.94
C ARG A 100 -14.71 -8.74 3.50
N PRO A 101 -13.97 -9.59 2.76
CA PRO A 101 -13.67 -9.34 1.36
C PRO A 101 -14.92 -9.13 0.51
N LYS A 102 -14.90 -8.11 -0.33
CA LYS A 102 -15.93 -7.85 -1.34
C LYS A 102 -15.55 -8.53 -2.64
N LYS A 103 -16.54 -9.03 -3.39
CA LYS A 103 -16.28 -9.59 -4.73
C LYS A 103 -15.93 -8.46 -5.69
N GLY A 104 -14.86 -8.61 -6.48
CA GLY A 104 -14.42 -7.65 -7.48
C GLY A 104 -15.53 -7.22 -8.45
N SER A 105 -16.36 -8.17 -8.91
CA SER A 105 -17.52 -7.87 -9.77
C SER A 105 -18.59 -6.96 -9.15
N ARG A 106 -18.52 -6.69 -7.85
CA ARG A 106 -19.43 -5.80 -7.12
C ARG A 106 -18.73 -4.52 -6.63
N THR A 107 -17.50 -4.29 -7.08
CA THR A 107 -16.72 -3.11 -6.72
C THR A 107 -16.83 -2.04 -7.80
N THR A 108 -16.77 -0.78 -7.39
CA THR A 108 -16.60 0.37 -8.28
C THR A 108 -15.71 1.40 -7.59
N GLN A 109 -14.97 2.20 -8.36
CA GLN A 109 -14.01 3.18 -7.84
C GLN A 109 -14.61 4.15 -6.82
N ARG A 110 -15.89 4.52 -6.96
CA ARG A 110 -16.55 5.49 -6.08
C ARG A 110 -16.87 4.93 -4.68
N GLN A 111 -16.83 3.61 -4.50
CA GLN A 111 -17.19 2.98 -3.24
C GLN A 111 -16.07 3.12 -2.21
N GLN A 112 -16.40 3.60 -1.01
CA GLN A 112 -15.41 3.69 0.08
C GLN A 112 -14.75 2.35 0.44
N GLU A 113 -15.43 1.23 0.16
CA GLU A 113 -14.97 -0.13 0.43
C GLU A 113 -13.70 -0.52 -0.35
N VAL A 114 -13.36 0.23 -1.41
CA VAL A 114 -12.15 0.03 -2.22
C VAL A 114 -11.05 1.06 -1.92
N HIS A 115 -11.28 1.97 -0.97
CA HIS A 115 -10.35 3.03 -0.61
C HIS A 115 -9.42 2.58 0.53
N PHE A 116 -8.13 2.79 0.35
CA PHE A 116 -7.07 2.45 1.29
C PHE A 116 -6.18 3.65 1.58
N MET A 117 -5.50 3.58 2.72
CA MET A 117 -4.40 4.48 3.08
C MET A 117 -3.21 3.60 3.44
N LYS A 118 -2.03 3.95 2.90
CA LYS A 118 -0.77 3.33 3.28
C LYS A 118 -0.37 3.87 4.65
N ARG A 119 0.11 3.00 5.54
CA ARG A 119 0.59 3.36 6.87
C ARG A 119 1.97 2.76 7.10
N GLN A 120 2.82 3.49 7.81
CA GLN A 120 4.10 2.98 8.24
C GLN A 120 3.90 1.85 9.26
N PRO A 121 4.73 0.79 9.23
CA PRO A 121 4.71 -0.24 10.26
C PRO A 121 4.97 0.36 11.66
N LYS A 122 4.18 -0.07 12.65
CA LYS A 122 4.36 0.34 14.04
C LYS A 122 5.75 -0.11 14.54
N GLY A 123 6.47 0.80 15.20
CA GLY A 123 7.80 0.51 15.77
C GLY A 123 8.97 0.69 14.79
N ARG A 124 8.71 1.00 13.51
CA ARG A 124 9.76 1.53 12.63
C ARG A 124 9.93 3.00 12.98
N VAL A 125 10.92 3.31 13.81
CA VAL A 125 11.48 4.66 13.88
C VAL A 125 12.00 4.93 12.48
N ASP A 126 11.44 5.90 11.75
CA ASP A 126 12.17 6.39 10.60
C ASP A 126 13.52 6.86 11.16
N PRO A 127 14.67 6.38 10.67
CA PRO A 127 15.87 7.18 10.73
C PRO A 127 15.63 8.32 9.73
N LEU A 128 14.70 9.22 10.06
CA LEU A 128 14.91 10.60 9.72
C LEU A 128 16.17 10.91 10.50
N GLU A 129 17.32 10.78 9.83
CA GLU A 129 18.43 11.68 10.09
C GLU A 129 17.77 13.01 10.39
N GLU A 130 17.91 13.45 11.64
CA GLU A 130 17.55 14.79 12.04
C GLU A 130 18.08 15.70 10.94
N PHE A 131 17.19 16.23 10.09
CA PHE A 131 17.60 17.04 8.96
C PHE A 131 18.22 18.29 9.57
N ARG A 132 19.54 18.26 9.74
CA ARG A 132 20.32 19.37 10.26
C ARG A 132 20.37 20.39 9.15
N PHE A 133 19.39 21.28 9.14
CA PHE A 133 19.54 22.53 8.41
C PHE A 133 20.83 23.19 8.91
N THR A 134 21.84 23.26 8.05
CA THR A 134 22.97 24.14 8.33
C THR A 134 22.41 25.55 8.33
N THR A 135 22.18 26.12 9.51
CA THR A 135 21.78 27.52 9.61
C THR A 135 22.88 28.32 8.93
N VAL A 136 22.54 29.02 7.85
CA VAL A 136 23.46 29.96 7.21
C VAL A 136 23.70 31.08 8.21
N THR A 137 24.74 30.95 9.02
CA THR A 137 25.17 32.00 9.95
C THR A 137 25.71 33.18 9.14
N LYS A 138 25.68 34.40 9.71
CA LYS A 138 26.27 35.59 9.07
C LYS A 138 27.73 35.36 8.62
N ARG A 139 28.45 34.44 9.29
CA ARG A 139 29.83 34.04 8.98
C ARG A 139 29.95 33.28 7.65
N THR A 140 29.03 32.37 7.33
CA THR A 140 29.07 31.61 6.06
C THR A 140 28.60 32.43 4.85
N ARG A 141 27.71 33.43 5.04
CA ARG A 141 27.39 34.43 3.98
C ARG A 141 28.61 35.25 3.56
N ARG A 142 29.46 35.64 4.51
CA ARG A 142 30.69 36.42 4.24
C ARG A 142 31.71 35.60 3.45
N ALA A 143 31.88 34.32 3.79
CA ALA A 143 32.79 33.42 3.08
C ALA A 143 32.38 33.19 1.61
N ARG A 144 31.08 33.12 1.30
CA ARG A 144 30.60 32.99 -0.10
C ARG A 144 30.84 34.23 -0.96
N ARG A 145 30.89 35.43 -0.36
CA ARG A 145 31.21 36.69 -1.04
C ARG A 145 32.70 36.87 -1.34
N LEU A 146 33.57 36.06 -0.71
CA LEU A 146 35.03 36.15 -0.84
C LEU A 146 35.62 35.15 -1.85
N LYS A 147 34.80 34.36 -2.55
CA LYS A 147 35.32 33.56 -3.67
C LYS A 147 35.63 34.50 -4.86
N PRO A 148 36.88 34.56 -5.35
CA PRO A 148 37.18 35.33 -6.56
C PRO A 148 36.49 34.66 -7.75
N ARG A 149 35.95 35.48 -8.65
CA ARG A 149 35.62 35.05 -10.02
C ARG A 149 36.97 34.91 -10.75
N ASN A 150 37.35 33.67 -11.08
CA ASN A 150 38.16 33.43 -12.26
C ASN A 150 37.21 33.29 -13.45
#